data_AF-A0A7J8NXF8-F1
#
_entry.id   AF-A0A7J8NXF8-F1
#
_cell.length_a   1.000
_cell.length_b   1.000
_cell.length_c   1.000
_cell.angle_alpha   90.00
_cell.angle_beta   90.00
_cell.angle_gamma   90.00
#
_symmetry.space_group_name_H-M   'P 1'
#
loop_
_entity.id
_entity.type
_entity.pdbx_description
1 polymer ?
#
loop_
_entity_poly.entity_id
_entity_poly.type
_entity_poly.pdbx_seq_one_letter_code
_entity_poly.pdbx_strand_id
1 'polypeptide(L)'
;MIVYTLHAGGFTLHVEKGKTYLLRLINAALNEELFFKIAGHHLTIVEVDATYVKPFKTETVLISPGQTTNVLLFADQKQGNYLVTVSPFMDAPIAVDNITATATLNYIGTLTNTPTILTTPPLENATTVATNFVNSLRSLNSKQYPASVPRTVDYNLYFTVGLGLNPCPTCKPGNGSRVVASINNLTFTLPTTALLQAHYFNINGVFTTDFPANPPYVFNYTGTPPSNLQTMNGTKVFRLAYNANVQLVLQGTGIVAPENHPIHLHGFSFYAVGRGPGNYNPMTDPMKFNLVDPIERNTIGVPSGGWVAIRFRADNPGILTLL
;
A
#
# COMPACT_ATOMS: atom_id res chain seq x y z
N MET A 1 -0.01 -7.79 -17.25
CA MET A 1 -1.45 -8.13 -17.19
C MET A 1 -1.55 -9.57 -16.71
N ILE A 2 -1.59 -9.79 -15.40
CA ILE A 2 -1.95 -11.11 -14.86
C ILE A 2 -3.46 -11.06 -14.74
N VAL A 3 -4.12 -11.56 -15.79
CA VAL A 3 -5.56 -11.69 -15.84
C VAL A 3 -5.93 -12.92 -15.02
N TYR A 4 -6.87 -12.76 -14.09
CA TYR A 4 -7.67 -13.86 -13.57
C TYR A 4 -8.41 -14.49 -14.76
N THR A 5 -7.83 -15.47 -15.43
CA THR A 5 -8.58 -16.31 -16.37
C THR A 5 -9.00 -17.58 -15.66
N LEU A 6 -10.27 -17.60 -15.26
CA LEU A 6 -11.08 -18.79 -15.00
C LEU A 6 -11.21 -19.61 -16.31
N HIS A 7 -10.12 -20.18 -16.78
CA HIS A 7 -10.10 -21.28 -17.74
C HIS A 7 -9.40 -22.45 -17.07
N ALA A 8 -9.81 -23.68 -17.43
CA ALA A 8 -9.44 -24.95 -16.80
C ALA A 8 -7.94 -25.33 -16.86
N GLY A 9 -7.03 -24.36 -17.03
CA GLY A 9 -5.58 -24.52 -17.01
C GLY A 9 -4.77 -23.32 -16.50
N GLY A 10 -5.43 -22.26 -15.99
CA GLY A 10 -4.75 -21.05 -15.50
C GLY A 10 -3.95 -20.28 -16.58
N PHE A 11 -3.26 -19.21 -16.19
CA PHE A 11 -2.34 -18.49 -17.08
C PHE A 11 -1.02 -19.28 -17.25
N THR A 12 -0.47 -19.32 -18.46
CA THR A 12 0.87 -19.89 -18.72
C THR A 12 1.81 -18.84 -19.29
N LEU A 13 2.93 -18.62 -18.61
CA LEU A 13 4.02 -17.75 -19.06
C LEU A 13 5.10 -18.61 -19.71
N HIS A 14 5.27 -18.47 -21.03
CA HIS A 14 6.31 -19.18 -21.77
C HIS A 14 7.64 -18.43 -21.72
N VAL A 15 8.73 -19.15 -21.43
CA VAL A 15 10.09 -18.60 -21.35
C VAL A 15 11.11 -19.48 -22.10
N GLU A 16 12.11 -18.83 -22.68
CA GLU A 16 13.29 -19.48 -23.23
C GLU A 16 14.38 -19.53 -22.16
N LYS A 17 15.06 -20.68 -22.06
CA LYS A 17 16.17 -20.85 -21.12
C LYS A 17 17.27 -19.84 -21.41
N GLY A 18 17.81 -19.23 -20.35
CA GLY A 18 18.89 -18.25 -20.42
C GLY A 18 18.47 -16.84 -20.83
N LYS A 19 17.16 -16.58 -21.01
CA LYS A 19 16.64 -15.22 -21.25
C LYS A 19 16.21 -14.56 -19.94
N THR A 20 16.16 -13.22 -19.97
CA THR A 20 15.63 -12.40 -18.87
C THR A 20 14.31 -11.78 -19.29
N TYR A 21 13.31 -11.84 -18.42
CA TYR A 21 11.97 -11.31 -18.62
C TYR A 21 11.67 -10.23 -17.59
N LEU A 22 11.11 -9.11 -18.04
CA LEU A 22 10.57 -8.08 -17.15
C LEU A 22 9.09 -8.38 -16.88
N LEU A 23 8.77 -8.88 -15.69
CA LEU A 23 7.40 -9.08 -15.27
C LEU A 23 6.89 -7.80 -14.61
N ARG A 24 5.75 -7.29 -15.08
CA ARG A 24 5.09 -6.10 -14.56
C ARG A 24 3.90 -6.52 -13.70
N LEU A 25 4.12 -6.61 -12.40
CA LEU A 25 3.12 -7.02 -11.42
C LEU A 25 2.27 -5.81 -11.04
N ILE A 26 0.95 -6.00 -11.02
CA ILE A 26 -0.03 -4.98 -10.67
C ILE A 26 -1.01 -5.66 -9.74
N ASN A 27 -1.18 -5.14 -8.52
CA ASN A 27 -2.25 -5.59 -7.66
C ASN A 27 -3.49 -4.71 -7.90
N ALA A 28 -4.44 -5.28 -8.65
CA ALA A 28 -5.74 -4.69 -8.93
C ALA A 28 -6.87 -5.34 -8.08
N ALA A 29 -6.50 -6.06 -7.01
CA ALA A 29 -7.46 -6.53 -6.02
C ALA A 29 -8.06 -5.34 -5.26
N LEU A 30 -9.19 -5.58 -4.59
CA LEU A 30 -9.90 -4.55 -3.83
C LEU A 30 -9.48 -4.49 -2.36
N ASN A 31 -8.93 -5.58 -1.81
CA ASN A 31 -8.85 -5.76 -0.37
C ASN A 31 -7.49 -6.31 0.08
N GLU A 32 -7.01 -7.40 -0.54
CA GLU A 32 -5.84 -8.13 -0.01
C GLU A 32 -4.49 -7.62 -0.56
N GLU A 33 -3.52 -7.45 0.34
CA GLU A 33 -2.11 -7.53 -0.02
C GLU A 33 -1.79 -8.96 -0.48
N LEU A 34 -0.95 -9.11 -1.50
CA LEU A 34 -0.69 -10.41 -2.11
C LEU A 34 0.79 -10.75 -2.07
N PHE A 35 1.09 -12.00 -1.71
CA PHE A 35 2.37 -12.63 -1.98
C PHE A 35 2.39 -13.22 -3.39
N PHE A 36 3.43 -12.90 -4.16
CA PHE A 36 3.71 -13.51 -5.46
C PHE A 36 5.03 -14.29 -5.40
N LYS A 37 5.02 -15.55 -5.89
CA LYS A 37 6.18 -16.44 -5.93
C LYS A 37 6.18 -17.32 -7.18
N ILE A 38 7.36 -17.65 -7.69
CA ILE A 38 7.58 -18.63 -8.76
C ILE A 38 8.48 -19.73 -8.24
N ALA A 39 8.05 -20.99 -8.36
CA ALA A 39 8.82 -22.14 -7.88
C ALA A 39 10.24 -22.14 -8.47
N GLY A 40 11.25 -22.24 -7.61
CA GLY A 40 12.66 -22.35 -8.00
C GLY A 40 13.30 -21.09 -8.61
N HIS A 41 12.62 -19.94 -8.64
CA HIS A 41 13.17 -18.72 -9.24
C HIS A 41 13.30 -17.57 -8.23
N HIS A 42 14.44 -16.89 -8.30
CA HIS A 42 14.61 -15.59 -7.66
C HIS A 42 14.14 -14.47 -8.60
N LEU A 43 13.54 -13.44 -8.02
CA LEU A 43 13.05 -12.26 -8.71
C LEU A 43 13.91 -11.07 -8.30
N THR A 44 14.45 -10.34 -9.27
CA THR A 44 15.20 -9.10 -8.99
C THR A 44 14.26 -7.92 -9.12
N ILE A 45 13.94 -7.26 -8.02
CA ILE A 45 13.09 -6.06 -8.02
C ILE A 45 13.89 -4.91 -8.63
N VAL A 46 13.30 -4.17 -9.57
CA VAL A 46 13.97 -3.05 -10.25
C VAL A 46 13.15 -1.77 -10.32
N GLU A 47 11.84 -1.85 -10.12
CA GLU A 47 10.94 -0.71 -10.16
C GLU A 47 9.73 -0.96 -9.26
N VAL A 48 9.25 0.08 -8.59
CA VAL A 48 7.94 0.11 -7.94
C VAL A 48 7.25 1.43 -8.25
N ASP A 49 5.94 1.39 -8.49
CA ASP A 49 5.12 2.58 -8.73
C ASP A 49 5.72 3.53 -9.79
N ALA A 50 6.25 2.95 -10.88
CA ALA A 50 6.94 3.65 -11.97
C ALA A 50 8.25 4.39 -11.57
N THR A 51 8.85 4.05 -10.43
CA THR A 51 10.13 4.60 -9.97
C THR A 51 11.18 3.49 -9.80
N TYR A 52 12.41 3.75 -10.28
CA TYR A 52 13.49 2.78 -10.16
C TYR A 52 13.97 2.63 -8.72
N VAL A 53 14.22 1.39 -8.32
CA VAL A 53 14.75 1.06 -7.00
C VAL A 53 16.18 0.54 -7.09
N LYS A 54 16.90 0.54 -5.97
CA LYS A 54 18.14 -0.22 -5.87
C LYS A 54 17.81 -1.70 -6.02
N PRO A 55 18.37 -2.40 -7.03
CA PRO A 55 17.96 -3.77 -7.28
C PRO A 55 18.29 -4.70 -6.11
N PHE A 56 17.33 -5.55 -5.75
CA PHE A 56 17.54 -6.62 -4.78
C PHE A 56 16.81 -7.89 -5.22
N LYS A 57 17.35 -9.04 -4.82
CA LYS A 57 16.75 -10.35 -5.12
C LYS A 57 15.84 -10.80 -3.98
N THR A 58 14.72 -11.40 -4.33
CA THR A 58 13.79 -12.05 -3.39
C THR A 58 13.14 -13.26 -4.05
N GLU A 59 12.69 -14.22 -3.25
CA GLU A 59 11.83 -15.31 -3.73
C GLU A 59 10.34 -14.93 -3.71
N THR A 60 9.99 -13.97 -2.86
CA THR A 60 8.60 -13.57 -2.63
C THR A 60 8.47 -12.06 -2.74
N VAL A 61 7.51 -11.63 -3.55
CA VAL A 61 7.11 -10.22 -3.68
C VAL A 61 5.87 -10.02 -2.83
N LEU A 62 5.86 -8.97 -2.00
CA LEU A 62 4.62 -8.45 -1.39
C LEU A 62 4.14 -7.27 -2.25
N ILE A 63 2.86 -7.25 -2.59
CA ILE A 63 2.27 -6.15 -3.37
C ILE A 63 0.87 -5.82 -2.84
N SER A 64 0.66 -4.57 -2.43
CA SER A 64 -0.63 -4.08 -1.91
C SER A 64 -1.53 -3.57 -3.03
N PRO A 65 -2.86 -3.54 -2.86
CA PRO A 65 -3.78 -2.92 -3.81
C PRO A 65 -3.31 -1.52 -4.23
N GLY A 66 -3.35 -1.22 -5.52
CA GLY A 66 -2.87 0.06 -6.08
C GLY A 66 -1.37 0.12 -6.38
N GLN A 67 -0.56 -0.78 -5.81
CA GLN A 67 0.88 -0.83 -6.10
C GLN A 67 1.18 -1.55 -7.42
N THR A 68 2.32 -1.16 -8.01
CA THR A 68 2.95 -1.88 -9.12
C THR A 68 4.38 -2.25 -8.75
N THR A 69 4.86 -3.40 -9.23
CA THR A 69 6.25 -3.84 -9.02
C THR A 69 6.77 -4.49 -10.30
N ASN A 70 7.86 -3.97 -10.87
CA ASN A 70 8.53 -4.66 -11.96
C ASN A 70 9.70 -5.49 -11.43
N VAL A 71 9.75 -6.74 -11.90
CA VAL A 71 10.76 -7.71 -11.50
C VAL A 71 11.44 -8.33 -12.72
N LEU A 72 12.75 -8.54 -12.63
CA LEU A 72 13.49 -9.34 -13.60
C LEU A 72 13.47 -10.79 -13.16
N LEU A 73 12.95 -11.64 -14.05
CA LEU A 73 13.02 -13.10 -13.97
C LEU A 73 14.11 -13.58 -14.93
N PHE A 74 15.17 -14.19 -14.41
CA PHE A 74 16.16 -14.89 -15.24
C PHE A 74 15.76 -16.36 -15.35
N ALA A 75 15.54 -16.85 -16.56
CA ALA A 75 15.10 -18.22 -16.82
C ALA A 75 16.29 -19.21 -16.77
N ASP A 76 16.86 -19.42 -15.58
CA ASP A 76 18.07 -20.20 -15.34
C ASP A 76 17.83 -21.68 -14.98
N GLN A 77 16.57 -22.07 -14.80
CA GLN A 77 16.24 -23.42 -14.40
C GLN A 77 16.29 -24.42 -15.56
N LYS A 78 16.11 -25.72 -15.25
CA LYS A 78 15.98 -26.78 -16.27
C LYS A 78 14.70 -26.55 -17.08
N GLN A 79 14.66 -27.07 -18.31
CA GLN A 79 13.40 -27.09 -19.06
C GLN A 79 12.36 -27.89 -18.27
N GLY A 80 11.22 -27.26 -18.01
CA GLY A 80 10.14 -27.82 -17.19
C GLY A 80 9.02 -26.80 -16.99
N ASN A 81 8.03 -27.24 -16.20
CA ASN A 81 6.92 -26.43 -15.73
C ASN A 81 7.17 -26.04 -14.28
N TYR A 82 6.93 -24.78 -13.92
CA TYR A 82 7.14 -24.26 -12.57
C TYR A 82 5.87 -23.55 -12.10
N LEU A 83 5.39 -23.89 -10.90
CA LEU A 83 4.20 -23.30 -10.32
C LEU A 83 4.44 -21.82 -9.99
N VAL A 84 3.53 -20.96 -10.41
CA VAL A 84 3.41 -19.57 -9.97
C VAL A 84 2.25 -19.52 -8.98
N THR A 85 2.47 -18.90 -7.82
CA THR A 85 1.45 -18.77 -6.77
C THR A 85 1.22 -17.31 -6.43
N VAL A 86 -0.05 -16.94 -6.28
CA VAL A 86 -0.48 -15.67 -5.70
C VAL A 86 -1.41 -15.95 -4.54
N SER A 87 -1.02 -15.55 -3.33
CA SER A 87 -1.75 -15.85 -2.10
C SER A 87 -1.93 -14.59 -1.25
N PRO A 88 -3.00 -14.48 -0.46
CA PRO A 88 -3.19 -13.32 0.40
C PRO A 88 -2.15 -13.24 1.51
N PHE A 89 -1.88 -12.01 1.93
CA PHE A 89 -1.23 -11.65 3.19
C PHE A 89 -2.25 -10.90 4.05
N MET A 90 -2.37 -11.30 5.31
CA MET A 90 -3.28 -10.68 6.28
C MET A 90 -2.60 -10.62 7.65
N ASP A 91 -2.43 -9.41 8.18
CA ASP A 91 -1.81 -9.14 9.48
C ASP A 91 -2.80 -8.75 10.58
N ALA A 92 -4.10 -8.77 10.25
CA ALA A 92 -5.21 -8.61 11.17
C ALA A 92 -5.99 -9.92 11.34
N PRO A 93 -6.66 -10.16 12.48
CA PRO A 93 -7.51 -11.34 12.68
C PRO A 93 -8.87 -11.17 11.98
N ILE A 94 -8.85 -10.81 10.70
CA ILE A 94 -10.04 -10.55 9.87
C ILE A 94 -10.10 -11.64 8.80
N ALA A 95 -11.31 -12.12 8.51
CA ALA A 95 -11.53 -13.11 7.47
C ALA A 95 -11.29 -12.49 6.08
N VAL A 96 -10.45 -13.14 5.28
CA VAL A 96 -10.22 -12.82 3.87
C VAL A 96 -10.51 -14.03 2.99
N ASP A 97 -10.60 -13.79 1.68
CA ASP A 97 -10.60 -14.87 0.70
C ASP A 97 -9.23 -15.56 0.69
N ASN A 98 -9.12 -16.67 1.41
CA ASN A 98 -7.87 -17.44 1.56
C ASN A 98 -7.65 -18.44 0.40
N ILE A 99 -7.94 -18.02 -0.83
CA ILE A 99 -7.73 -18.83 -2.02
C ILE A 99 -6.43 -18.41 -2.70
N THR A 100 -5.53 -19.39 -2.89
CA THR A 100 -4.32 -19.18 -3.68
C THR A 100 -4.63 -19.34 -5.17
N ALA A 101 -4.39 -18.28 -5.94
CA ALA A 101 -4.42 -18.34 -7.40
C ALA A 101 -3.11 -18.95 -7.94
N THR A 102 -3.21 -19.71 -9.02
CA THR A 102 -2.06 -20.39 -9.63
C THR A 102 -1.92 -20.10 -11.12
N ALA A 103 -0.69 -20.14 -11.59
CA ALA A 103 -0.30 -20.08 -13.00
C ALA A 103 0.93 -20.97 -13.22
N THR A 104 1.33 -21.15 -14.48
CA THR A 104 2.50 -21.96 -14.83
C THR A 104 3.54 -21.11 -15.55
N LEU A 105 4.80 -21.14 -15.09
CA LEU A 105 5.95 -20.74 -15.89
C LEU A 105 6.45 -21.97 -16.65
N ASN A 106 6.32 -21.94 -17.97
CA ASN A 106 6.69 -23.05 -18.86
C ASN A 106 7.95 -22.70 -19.65
N TYR A 107 8.98 -23.53 -19.57
CA TYR A 107 10.13 -23.40 -20.46
C TYR A 107 9.80 -23.99 -21.83
N ILE A 108 10.06 -23.23 -22.90
CA ILE A 108 9.85 -23.70 -24.28
C ILE A 108 10.69 -24.95 -24.54
N GLY A 109 10.06 -25.96 -25.14
CA GLY A 109 10.64 -27.29 -25.36
C GLY A 109 10.38 -28.29 -24.22
N THR A 110 9.62 -27.92 -23.19
CA THR A 110 9.17 -28.86 -22.15
C THR A 110 8.26 -29.94 -22.76
N LEU A 111 8.51 -31.20 -22.41
CA LEU A 111 7.71 -32.34 -22.88
C LEU A 111 6.31 -32.32 -22.25
N THR A 112 5.29 -32.79 -22.98
CA THR A 112 3.87 -32.74 -22.58
C THR A 112 3.57 -33.38 -21.22
N ASN A 113 4.34 -34.42 -20.83
CA ASN A 113 4.15 -35.14 -19.57
C ASN A 113 5.15 -34.73 -18.47
N THR A 114 5.88 -33.63 -18.62
CA THR A 114 6.82 -33.17 -17.59
C THR A 114 6.05 -32.65 -16.37
N PRO A 115 6.24 -33.25 -15.17
CA PRO A 115 5.56 -32.79 -13.96
C PRO A 115 5.91 -31.35 -13.62
N THR A 116 4.94 -30.60 -13.10
CA THR A 116 5.16 -29.24 -12.61
C THR A 116 5.93 -29.25 -11.30
N ILE A 117 7.01 -28.47 -11.23
CA ILE A 117 7.75 -28.19 -10.01
C ILE A 117 6.91 -27.25 -9.15
N LEU A 118 6.55 -27.72 -7.95
CA LEU A 118 5.66 -27.02 -7.04
C LEU A 118 6.42 -26.11 -6.07
N THR A 119 5.69 -25.16 -5.48
CA THR A 119 6.13 -24.34 -4.36
C THR A 119 4.97 -24.13 -3.41
N THR A 120 5.28 -23.91 -2.14
CA THR A 120 4.29 -23.47 -1.15
C THR A 120 4.37 -21.94 -1.02
N PRO A 121 3.24 -21.22 -1.05
CA PRO A 121 3.23 -19.80 -0.70
C PRO A 121 3.60 -19.61 0.79
N PRO A 122 4.03 -18.40 1.20
CA PRO A 122 4.13 -18.08 2.62
C PRO A 122 2.79 -18.30 3.33
N LEU A 123 2.85 -18.48 4.66
CA LEU A 123 1.66 -18.42 5.50
C LEU A 123 0.98 -17.05 5.34
N GLU A 124 -0.34 -17.03 5.45
CA GLU A 124 -1.17 -15.83 5.33
C GLU A 124 -0.71 -14.70 6.27
N ASN A 125 -0.28 -15.04 7.49
CA ASN A 125 0.21 -14.10 8.49
C ASN A 125 1.74 -13.99 8.55
N ALA A 126 2.45 -14.23 7.44
CA ALA A 126 3.92 -14.19 7.39
C ALA A 126 4.49 -12.75 7.45
N THR A 127 4.25 -12.03 8.54
CA THR A 127 4.61 -10.62 8.75
C THR A 127 6.11 -10.36 8.56
N THR A 128 6.97 -11.32 8.92
CA THR A 128 8.42 -11.20 8.71
C THR A 128 8.79 -11.16 7.22
N VAL A 129 8.11 -11.95 6.38
CA VAL A 129 8.33 -11.95 4.92
C VAL A 129 7.91 -10.61 4.33
N ALA A 130 6.71 -10.14 4.69
CA ALA A 130 6.19 -8.84 4.29
C ALA A 130 7.11 -7.69 4.72
N THR A 131 7.52 -7.68 6.00
CA THR A 131 8.38 -6.64 6.58
C THR A 131 9.75 -6.59 5.91
N ASN A 132 10.37 -7.74 5.66
CA ASN A 132 11.67 -7.83 4.99
C ASN A 132 11.61 -7.30 3.55
N PHE A 133 10.55 -7.63 2.81
CA PHE A 133 10.35 -7.10 1.46
C PHE A 133 10.28 -5.57 1.49
N VAL A 134 9.41 -5.01 2.34
CA VAL A 134 9.24 -3.55 2.38
C VAL A 134 10.50 -2.83 2.88
N ASN A 135 11.24 -3.41 3.85
CA ASN A 135 12.51 -2.85 4.34
C ASN A 135 13.64 -2.86 3.29
N SER A 136 13.54 -3.73 2.28
CA SER A 136 14.56 -3.83 1.23
C SER A 136 14.43 -2.72 0.16
N LEU A 137 13.28 -2.05 0.11
CA LEU A 137 13.00 -1.02 -0.89
C LEU A 137 13.72 0.29 -0.57
N ARG A 138 14.47 0.78 -1.56
CA ARG A 138 15.13 2.09 -1.55
C ARG A 138 15.09 2.67 -2.95
N SER A 139 14.92 3.98 -3.06
CA SER A 139 15.03 4.67 -4.36
C SER A 139 16.41 4.42 -4.95
N LEU A 140 16.49 4.27 -6.27
CA LEU A 140 17.76 4.03 -6.97
C LEU A 140 18.81 5.10 -6.63
N ASN A 141 18.38 6.36 -6.54
CA ASN A 141 19.16 7.53 -6.13
C ASN A 141 20.55 7.58 -6.78
N SER A 142 20.56 7.60 -8.12
CA SER A 142 21.76 7.69 -8.94
C SER A 142 21.89 9.08 -9.56
N LYS A 143 23.01 9.36 -10.25
CA LYS A 143 23.17 10.64 -10.98
C LYS A 143 22.09 10.87 -12.05
N GLN A 144 21.63 9.80 -12.71
CA GLN A 144 20.61 9.87 -13.76
C GLN A 144 19.19 9.87 -13.17
N TYR A 145 19.00 9.20 -12.03
CA TYR A 145 17.71 9.03 -11.36
C TYR A 145 17.85 9.45 -9.88
N PRO A 146 17.96 10.76 -9.59
CA PRO A 146 18.18 11.25 -8.24
C PRO A 146 16.90 11.20 -7.40
N ALA A 147 17.02 10.88 -6.11
CA ALA A 147 15.91 10.99 -5.16
C ALA A 147 15.84 12.43 -4.60
N SER A 148 14.81 13.18 -4.98
CA SER A 148 14.65 14.60 -4.63
C SER A 148 13.86 14.79 -3.33
N VAL A 149 14.36 14.19 -2.25
CA VAL A 149 13.67 14.17 -0.94
C VAL A 149 13.57 15.58 -0.34
N PRO A 150 12.37 16.09 -0.02
CA PRO A 150 12.22 17.36 0.69
C PRO A 150 12.97 17.37 2.03
N ARG A 151 13.88 18.34 2.20
CA ARG A 151 14.73 18.46 3.40
C ARG A 151 14.10 19.34 4.48
N THR A 152 13.49 20.43 4.07
CA THR A 152 12.68 21.31 4.90
C THR A 152 11.23 20.82 4.96
N VAL A 153 10.50 21.24 5.99
CA VAL A 153 9.10 20.88 6.21
C VAL A 153 8.34 22.16 6.47
N ASP A 154 7.41 22.50 5.58
CA ASP A 154 6.54 23.67 5.69
C ASP A 154 5.22 23.30 6.38
N TYR A 155 4.72 22.09 6.11
CA TYR A 155 3.58 21.48 6.80
C TYR A 155 4.00 20.17 7.45
N ASN A 156 3.78 20.04 8.76
CA ASN A 156 3.96 18.79 9.49
C ASN A 156 2.60 18.30 9.97
N LEU A 157 2.05 17.30 9.29
CA LEU A 157 0.70 16.78 9.48
C LEU A 157 0.77 15.42 10.18
N TYR A 158 -0.21 15.16 11.04
CA TYR A 158 -0.35 13.90 11.75
C TYR A 158 -1.77 13.36 11.62
N PHE A 159 -1.93 12.29 10.85
CA PHE A 159 -3.21 11.70 10.52
C PHE A 159 -3.32 10.31 11.15
N THR A 160 -4.31 10.09 12.01
CA THR A 160 -4.67 8.74 12.43
C THR A 160 -5.51 8.08 11.34
N VAL A 161 -5.24 6.81 11.08
CA VAL A 161 -5.93 5.98 10.07
C VAL A 161 -6.47 4.75 10.78
N GLY A 162 -7.72 4.41 10.52
CA GLY A 162 -8.30 3.18 11.01
C GLY A 162 -9.81 3.15 10.90
N LEU A 163 -10.38 2.16 11.58
CA LEU A 163 -11.82 1.91 11.57
C LEU A 163 -12.54 2.66 12.71
N GLY A 164 -13.87 2.58 12.67
CA GLY A 164 -14.77 3.07 13.70
C GLY A 164 -16.15 2.43 13.57
N LEU A 165 -17.04 2.72 14.51
CA LEU A 165 -18.42 2.22 14.52
C LEU A 165 -19.40 3.38 14.57
N ASN A 166 -20.14 3.60 13.49
CA ASN A 166 -21.19 4.61 13.45
C ASN A 166 -22.58 3.97 13.58
N PRO A 167 -23.57 4.66 14.17
CA PRO A 167 -24.95 4.18 14.20
C PRO A 167 -25.50 3.90 12.79
N CYS A 168 -26.19 2.78 12.66
CA CYS A 168 -26.90 2.36 11.45
C CYS A 168 -28.15 1.55 11.85
N PRO A 169 -29.31 2.21 12.04
CA PRO A 169 -30.53 1.54 12.49
C PRO A 169 -31.00 0.39 11.60
N THR A 170 -30.65 0.41 10.31
CA THR A 170 -30.99 -0.63 9.34
C THR A 170 -30.00 -1.79 9.29
N CYS A 171 -28.82 -1.64 9.89
CA CYS A 171 -27.75 -2.65 9.87
C CYS A 171 -28.01 -3.74 10.93
N LYS A 172 -28.89 -4.71 10.61
CA LYS A 172 -29.21 -5.82 11.51
C LYS A 172 -27.99 -6.68 11.90
N PRO A 173 -27.08 -7.06 10.98
CA PRO A 173 -25.91 -7.88 11.35
C PRO A 173 -24.93 -7.16 12.29
N GLY A 174 -24.87 -5.83 12.24
CA GLY A 174 -24.01 -5.01 13.10
C GLY A 174 -24.68 -4.52 14.38
N ASN A 175 -25.80 -5.12 14.79
CA ASN A 175 -26.59 -4.72 15.97
C ASN A 175 -26.90 -3.21 16.00
N GLY A 176 -27.38 -2.67 14.87
CA GLY A 176 -27.69 -1.25 14.76
C GLY A 176 -26.47 -0.34 14.55
N SER A 177 -25.29 -0.92 14.29
CA SER A 177 -24.05 -0.21 13.96
C SER A 177 -23.49 -0.65 12.62
N ARG A 178 -22.62 0.19 12.03
CA ARG A 178 -21.83 -0.14 10.85
C ARG A 178 -20.36 0.20 11.07
N VAL A 179 -19.48 -0.64 10.54
CA VAL A 179 -18.05 -0.32 10.46
C VAL A 179 -17.85 0.77 9.43
N VAL A 180 -17.02 1.75 9.77
CA VAL A 180 -16.61 2.86 8.89
C VAL A 180 -15.09 3.01 8.96
N ALA A 181 -14.49 3.56 7.91
CA ALA A 181 -13.10 3.98 7.91
C ALA A 181 -13.01 5.48 8.14
N SER A 182 -11.97 5.94 8.82
CA SER A 182 -11.76 7.36 9.10
C SER A 182 -10.29 7.76 9.07
N ILE A 183 -10.08 9.03 8.74
CA ILE A 183 -8.80 9.72 8.95
C ILE A 183 -9.03 10.85 9.96
N ASN A 184 -8.25 10.90 11.03
CA ASN A 184 -8.44 11.87 12.13
C ASN A 184 -9.87 11.89 12.71
N ASN A 185 -10.45 10.70 12.90
CA ASN A 185 -11.82 10.51 13.39
C ASN A 185 -12.91 11.12 12.48
N LEU A 186 -12.59 11.38 11.20
CA LEU A 186 -13.53 11.83 10.19
C LEU A 186 -13.77 10.74 9.14
N THR A 187 -15.01 10.25 9.07
CA THR A 187 -15.51 9.42 7.96
C THR A 187 -15.89 10.35 6.80
N PHE A 188 -15.15 10.26 5.70
CA PHE A 188 -15.39 11.10 4.54
C PHE A 188 -16.74 10.79 3.91
N THR A 189 -17.55 11.82 3.68
CA THR A 189 -18.83 11.71 2.97
C THR A 189 -18.66 12.27 1.56
N LEU A 190 -18.88 11.43 0.54
CA LEU A 190 -18.78 11.86 -0.84
C LEU A 190 -19.94 12.83 -1.16
N PRO A 191 -19.67 14.08 -1.59
CA PRO A 191 -20.71 15.00 -2.00
C PRO A 191 -21.28 14.62 -3.38
N THR A 192 -22.46 15.15 -3.71
CA THR A 192 -23.07 14.99 -5.05
C THR A 192 -22.45 15.90 -6.11
N THR A 193 -21.80 16.98 -5.68
CA THR A 193 -21.04 17.89 -6.55
C THR A 193 -19.55 17.59 -6.41
N ALA A 194 -18.84 17.42 -7.53
CA ALA A 194 -17.41 17.15 -7.50
C ALA A 194 -16.66 18.28 -6.77
N LEU A 195 -15.70 17.91 -5.91
CA LEU A 195 -14.95 18.89 -5.12
C LEU A 195 -14.18 19.89 -5.98
N LEU A 196 -13.59 19.43 -7.10
CA LEU A 196 -12.90 20.30 -8.04
C LEU A 196 -13.86 21.29 -8.71
N GLN A 197 -15.06 20.84 -9.08
CA GLN A 197 -16.10 21.72 -9.64
C GLN A 197 -16.53 22.76 -8.60
N ALA A 198 -16.77 22.34 -7.36
CA ALA A 198 -17.16 23.26 -6.30
C ALA A 198 -16.06 24.29 -5.98
N HIS A 199 -14.80 23.87 -5.99
CA HIS A 199 -13.66 24.76 -5.82
C HIS A 199 -13.55 25.75 -6.99
N TYR A 200 -13.60 25.27 -8.23
CA TYR A 200 -13.38 26.10 -9.42
C TYR A 200 -14.47 27.16 -9.63
N PHE A 201 -15.73 26.80 -9.37
CA PHE A 201 -16.87 27.70 -9.54
C PHE A 201 -17.34 28.38 -8.24
N ASN A 202 -16.57 28.25 -7.14
CA ASN A 202 -16.91 28.80 -5.82
C ASN A 202 -18.33 28.40 -5.35
N ILE A 203 -18.69 27.12 -5.53
CA ILE A 203 -19.99 26.59 -5.09
C ILE A 203 -19.94 26.36 -3.57
N ASN A 204 -20.75 27.11 -2.83
CA ASN A 204 -20.83 27.01 -1.38
C ASN A 204 -21.53 25.73 -0.91
N GLY A 205 -21.18 25.27 0.30
CA GLY A 205 -21.88 24.17 0.99
C GLY A 205 -21.50 22.75 0.55
N VAL A 206 -20.53 22.59 -0.36
CA VAL A 206 -20.08 21.26 -0.84
C VAL A 206 -19.02 20.63 0.07
N PHE A 207 -18.07 21.43 0.56
CA PHE A 207 -17.02 20.99 1.46
C PHE A 207 -16.57 22.15 2.36
N THR A 208 -15.84 21.83 3.43
CA THR A 208 -15.16 22.80 4.28
C THR A 208 -13.64 22.58 4.26
N THR A 209 -12.86 23.63 4.51
CA THR A 209 -11.38 23.63 4.42
C THR A 209 -10.68 23.44 5.77
N ASP A 210 -11.41 22.92 6.75
CA ASP A 210 -11.03 22.78 8.15
C ASP A 210 -10.72 21.32 8.54
N PHE A 211 -10.24 20.50 7.60
CA PHE A 211 -9.72 19.18 7.97
C PHE A 211 -8.58 19.37 8.99
N PRO A 212 -8.56 18.63 10.10
CA PRO A 212 -7.59 18.90 11.16
C PRO A 212 -6.20 18.39 10.79
N ALA A 213 -5.17 19.21 11.01
CA ALA A 213 -3.77 18.85 10.79
C ALA A 213 -3.26 17.72 11.71
N ASN A 214 -3.96 17.50 12.83
CA ASN A 214 -3.64 16.54 13.89
C ASN A 214 -4.91 15.80 14.30
N PRO A 215 -4.84 14.58 14.89
CA PRO A 215 -6.01 13.92 15.41
C PRO A 215 -6.70 14.78 16.49
N PRO A 216 -8.03 14.92 16.46
CA PRO A 216 -8.76 15.74 17.42
C PRO A 216 -8.72 15.19 18.86
N TYR A 217 -8.42 13.89 19.00
CA TYR A 217 -8.32 13.19 20.28
C TYR A 217 -7.04 12.38 20.31
N VAL A 218 -6.20 12.63 21.33
CA VAL A 218 -4.96 11.89 21.54
C VAL A 218 -5.22 10.75 22.51
N PHE A 219 -4.80 9.55 22.12
CA PHE A 219 -4.84 8.36 22.96
C PHE A 219 -3.67 7.44 22.59
N ASN A 220 -3.55 6.30 23.27
CA ASN A 220 -2.61 5.26 22.87
C ASN A 220 -3.15 4.56 21.60
N TYR A 221 -2.80 5.09 20.42
CA TYR A 221 -3.39 4.68 19.14
C TYR A 221 -3.25 3.18 18.87
N THR A 222 -2.12 2.59 19.21
CA THR A 222 -1.85 1.16 19.04
C THR A 222 -2.09 0.32 20.30
N GLY A 223 -2.67 0.92 21.34
CA GLY A 223 -3.00 0.25 22.59
C GLY A 223 -4.50 0.03 22.74
N THR A 224 -5.02 0.23 23.95
CA THR A 224 -6.46 0.11 24.23
C THR A 224 -7.23 1.24 23.53
N PRO A 225 -8.20 0.92 22.67
CA PRO A 225 -9.05 1.92 22.03
C PRO A 225 -9.91 2.71 23.04
N PRO A 226 -10.36 3.93 22.68
CA PRO A 226 -11.34 4.66 23.49
C PRO A 226 -12.66 3.89 23.61
N SER A 227 -13.46 4.16 24.64
CA SER A 227 -14.77 3.54 24.80
C SER A 227 -15.78 3.97 23.74
N ASN A 228 -15.66 5.21 23.25
CA ASN A 228 -16.44 5.71 22.12
C ASN A 228 -15.69 5.50 20.81
N LEU A 229 -16.22 4.59 19.97
CA LEU A 229 -15.67 4.25 18.66
C LEU A 229 -16.35 5.01 17.50
N GLN A 230 -17.26 5.94 17.81
CA GLN A 230 -17.96 6.72 16.80
C GLN A 230 -17.05 7.76 16.17
N THR A 231 -17.21 7.90 14.86
CA THR A 231 -16.52 8.90 14.05
C THR A 231 -17.47 10.02 13.66
N MET A 232 -16.92 11.16 13.27
CA MET A 232 -17.68 12.26 12.69
C MET A 232 -17.81 12.05 11.18
N ASN A 233 -18.97 12.31 10.60
CA ASN A 233 -19.12 12.35 9.15
C ASN A 233 -18.85 13.76 8.63
N GLY A 234 -18.19 13.88 7.48
CA GLY A 234 -18.10 15.16 6.80
C GLY A 234 -17.29 15.14 5.51
N THR A 235 -17.41 16.22 4.75
CA THR A 235 -16.64 16.48 3.53
C THR A 235 -15.67 17.61 3.82
N LYS A 236 -14.51 17.28 4.41
CA LYS A 236 -13.49 18.26 4.80
C LYS A 236 -12.23 18.06 3.97
N VAL A 237 -11.57 19.15 3.60
CA VAL A 237 -10.30 19.15 2.87
C VAL A 237 -9.23 19.92 3.66
N PHE A 238 -7.97 19.53 3.49
CA PHE A 238 -6.83 20.28 4.00
C PHE A 238 -6.20 21.10 2.87
N ARG A 239 -6.04 22.42 3.05
CA ARG A 239 -5.44 23.27 2.02
C ARG A 239 -3.93 23.38 2.21
N LEU A 240 -3.19 23.03 1.17
CA LEU A 240 -1.75 23.18 1.09
C LEU A 240 -1.40 24.39 0.20
N ALA A 241 -0.38 25.15 0.58
CA ALA A 241 0.19 26.15 -0.31
C ALA A 241 0.96 25.46 -1.46
N TYR A 242 0.86 26.02 -2.67
CA TYR A 242 1.63 25.55 -3.82
C TYR A 242 3.13 25.58 -3.51
N ASN A 243 3.86 24.54 -3.93
CA ASN A 243 5.28 24.30 -3.69
C ASN A 243 5.69 24.07 -2.22
N ALA A 244 4.75 23.95 -1.28
CA ALA A 244 5.09 23.63 0.10
C ALA A 244 5.63 22.20 0.23
N ASN A 245 6.66 22.02 1.05
CA ASN A 245 7.19 20.72 1.43
C ASN A 245 6.35 20.16 2.59
N VAL A 246 5.67 19.04 2.36
CA VAL A 246 4.76 18.42 3.30
C VAL A 246 5.41 17.18 3.90
N GLN A 247 5.40 17.09 5.22
CA GLN A 247 5.58 15.85 5.96
C GLN A 247 4.21 15.41 6.49
N LEU A 248 3.83 14.18 6.16
CA LEU A 248 2.62 13.57 6.68
C LEU A 248 2.98 12.27 7.39
N VAL A 249 2.63 12.19 8.67
CA VAL A 249 2.70 10.95 9.44
C VAL A 249 1.32 10.32 9.43
N LEU A 250 1.24 9.08 8.94
CA LEU A 250 0.05 8.23 8.99
C LEU A 250 0.23 7.24 10.15
N GLN A 251 -0.66 7.30 11.13
CA GLN A 251 -0.66 6.45 12.33
C GLN A 251 -1.83 5.49 12.29
N GLY A 252 -1.54 4.20 12.20
CA GLY A 252 -2.55 3.16 12.36
C GLY A 252 -3.10 3.15 13.79
N THR A 253 -4.39 2.88 13.94
CA THR A 253 -5.04 2.73 15.25
C THR A 253 -5.50 1.28 15.45
N GLY A 254 -5.63 0.85 16.71
CA GLY A 254 -6.21 -0.44 17.08
C GLY A 254 -7.74 -0.40 17.24
N ILE A 255 -8.43 0.65 16.77
CA ILE A 255 -9.89 0.73 16.85
C ILE A 255 -10.50 -0.37 15.96
N VAL A 256 -11.41 -1.17 16.50
CA VAL A 256 -11.96 -2.41 15.92
C VAL A 256 -10.89 -3.51 15.78
N ALA A 257 -9.86 -3.29 14.98
CA ALA A 257 -8.70 -4.18 14.85
C ALA A 257 -7.50 -3.40 14.29
N PRO A 258 -6.26 -3.68 14.73
CA PRO A 258 -5.07 -3.18 14.06
C PRO A 258 -4.89 -3.91 12.72
N GLU A 259 -4.70 -3.16 11.64
CA GLU A 259 -4.59 -3.67 10.27
C GLU A 259 -3.61 -2.81 9.46
N ASN A 260 -2.98 -3.40 8.44
CA ASN A 260 -2.25 -2.64 7.43
C ASN A 260 -3.21 -1.95 6.45
N HIS A 261 -3.08 -0.64 6.29
CA HIS A 261 -3.89 0.14 5.34
C HIS A 261 -3.02 0.65 4.18
N PRO A 262 -3.23 0.19 2.93
CA PRO A 262 -2.53 0.73 1.76
C PRO A 262 -3.10 2.11 1.40
N ILE A 263 -2.40 3.16 1.83
CA ILE A 263 -2.81 4.55 1.59
C ILE A 263 -2.22 5.07 0.28
N HIS A 264 -3.08 5.59 -0.58
CA HIS A 264 -2.77 6.10 -1.92
C HIS A 264 -2.99 7.61 -2.01
N LEU A 265 -2.04 8.35 -2.60
CA LEU A 265 -2.16 9.79 -2.82
C LEU A 265 -2.26 10.10 -4.32
N HIS A 266 -3.39 10.66 -4.74
CA HIS A 266 -3.56 11.11 -6.11
C HIS A 266 -2.69 12.33 -6.41
N GLY A 267 -2.22 12.42 -7.65
CA GLY A 267 -1.49 13.59 -8.16
C GLY A 267 -0.04 13.72 -7.69
N PHE A 268 0.43 12.83 -6.80
CA PHE A 268 1.79 12.84 -6.28
C PHE A 268 2.33 11.41 -6.12
N SER A 269 3.64 11.27 -6.33
CA SER A 269 4.44 10.30 -5.59
C SER A 269 5.04 10.98 -4.36
N PHE A 270 5.41 10.19 -3.37
CA PHE A 270 5.98 10.65 -2.11
C PHE A 270 7.11 9.74 -1.65
N TYR A 271 8.02 10.29 -0.85
CA TYR A 271 9.11 9.55 -0.23
C TYR A 271 8.70 9.02 1.14
N ALA A 272 8.71 7.70 1.33
CA ALA A 272 8.52 7.08 2.65
C ALA A 272 9.82 7.17 3.46
N VAL A 273 9.93 8.20 4.30
CA VAL A 273 11.16 8.55 5.02
C VAL A 273 11.35 7.76 6.32
N GLY A 274 10.28 7.21 6.88
CA GLY A 274 10.36 6.40 8.09
C GLY A 274 9.11 5.58 8.30
N ARG A 275 9.23 4.49 9.06
CA ARG A 275 8.12 3.67 9.54
C ARG A 275 8.53 2.97 10.82
N GLY A 276 7.55 2.59 11.63
CA GLY A 276 7.82 1.86 12.86
C GLY A 276 6.57 1.26 13.48
N PRO A 277 6.72 0.31 14.41
CA PRO A 277 5.63 -0.15 15.24
C PRO A 277 5.26 0.90 16.30
N GLY A 278 4.08 0.74 16.91
CA GLY A 278 3.60 1.55 18.01
C GLY A 278 3.13 2.95 17.60
N ASN A 279 3.09 3.84 18.58
CA ASN A 279 2.76 5.24 18.35
C ASN A 279 4.00 6.01 17.88
N TYR A 280 3.85 6.81 16.83
CA TYR A 280 4.90 7.71 16.37
C TYR A 280 5.33 8.68 17.48
N ASN A 281 6.65 8.75 17.70
CA ASN A 281 7.26 9.69 18.63
C ASN A 281 7.96 10.81 17.85
N PRO A 282 7.41 12.05 17.85
CA PRO A 282 7.96 13.17 17.08
C PRO A 282 9.34 13.63 17.57
N MET A 283 9.79 13.21 18.76
CA MET A 283 11.10 13.55 19.29
C MET A 283 12.19 12.57 18.87
N THR A 284 11.88 11.29 18.73
CA THR A 284 12.89 10.23 18.54
C THR A 284 12.87 9.60 17.15
N ASP A 285 11.69 9.47 16.54
CA ASP A 285 11.57 8.75 15.27
C ASP A 285 12.10 9.53 14.06
N PRO A 286 11.96 10.87 13.98
CA PRO A 286 12.61 11.66 12.93
C PRO A 286 14.12 11.47 12.83
N MET A 287 14.78 11.16 13.95
CA MET A 287 16.23 10.91 13.97
C MET A 287 16.63 9.66 13.19
N LYS A 288 15.69 8.75 12.95
CA LYS A 288 15.88 7.50 12.20
C LYS A 288 15.44 7.61 10.74
N PHE A 289 14.95 8.78 10.31
CA PHE A 289 14.44 8.93 8.95
C PHE A 289 15.56 8.71 7.92
N ASN A 290 15.23 7.91 6.91
CA ASN A 290 16.02 7.83 5.70
C ASN A 290 15.73 9.07 4.84
N LEU A 291 16.62 10.04 4.89
CA LEU A 291 16.56 11.23 4.03
C LEU A 291 17.57 11.15 2.87
N VAL A 292 18.21 10.00 2.65
CA VAL A 292 19.20 9.81 1.58
C VAL A 292 18.56 9.15 0.38
N ASP A 293 17.97 7.98 0.56
CA ASP A 293 17.35 7.17 -0.49
C ASP A 293 16.03 6.49 -0.07
N PRO A 294 15.11 7.20 0.63
CA PRO A 294 13.79 6.67 0.96
C PRO A 294 13.08 6.22 -0.31
N ILE A 295 12.28 5.16 -0.20
CA ILE A 295 11.52 4.68 -1.36
C ILE A 295 10.49 5.71 -1.79
N GLU A 296 10.45 6.00 -3.09
CA GLU A 296 9.39 6.79 -3.72
C GLU A 296 8.22 5.87 -4.11
N ARG A 297 7.00 6.25 -3.74
CA ARG A 297 5.77 5.47 -3.92
C ARG A 297 4.61 6.40 -4.22
N ASN A 298 3.54 5.88 -4.81
CA ASN A 298 2.23 6.54 -4.80
C ASN A 298 1.26 5.86 -3.81
N THR A 299 1.57 4.64 -3.37
CA THR A 299 0.77 3.85 -2.44
C THR A 299 1.67 3.21 -1.38
N ILE A 300 1.33 3.36 -0.09
CA ILE A 300 2.13 2.85 1.02
C ILE A 300 1.26 2.25 2.12
N GLY A 301 1.63 1.07 2.60
CA GLY A 301 1.00 0.46 3.76
C GLY A 301 1.34 1.23 5.04
N VAL A 302 0.31 1.65 5.78
CA VAL A 302 0.42 2.03 7.19
C VAL A 302 0.49 0.73 7.98
N PRO A 303 1.60 0.38 8.64
CA PRO A 303 1.75 -0.93 9.26
C PRO A 303 0.68 -1.20 10.33
N SER A 304 0.21 -2.45 10.43
CA SER A 304 -0.65 -2.89 11.54
C SER A 304 0.00 -2.55 12.88
N GLY A 305 -0.73 -1.79 13.71
CA GLY A 305 -0.24 -1.30 15.00
C GLY A 305 1.02 -0.44 14.89
N GLY A 306 1.17 0.34 13.83
CA GLY A 306 2.35 1.18 13.59
C GLY A 306 2.07 2.47 12.84
N TRP A 307 3.12 3.07 12.30
CA TRP A 307 3.07 4.35 11.59
C TRP A 307 4.03 4.37 10.41
N VAL A 308 3.76 5.27 9.47
CA VAL A 308 4.64 5.63 8.36
C VAL A 308 4.68 7.15 8.18
N ALA A 309 5.87 7.68 7.94
CA ALA A 309 6.09 9.10 7.64
C ALA A 309 6.47 9.25 6.17
N ILE A 310 5.72 10.08 5.45
CA ILE A 310 5.95 10.40 4.04
C ILE A 310 6.29 11.87 3.85
N ARG A 311 7.07 12.19 2.80
CA ARG A 311 7.37 13.55 2.37
C ARG A 311 7.12 13.73 0.87
N PHE A 312 6.48 14.84 0.51
CA PHE A 312 6.29 15.25 -0.88
C PHE A 312 6.27 16.78 -0.98
N ARG A 313 6.38 17.29 -2.21
CA ARG A 313 6.18 18.69 -2.52
C ARG A 313 4.79 18.88 -3.12
N ALA A 314 4.01 19.82 -2.60
CA ALA A 314 2.69 20.12 -3.12
C ALA A 314 2.77 21.02 -4.37
N ASP A 315 3.35 20.51 -5.46
CA ASP A 315 3.60 21.24 -6.71
C ASP A 315 2.61 20.90 -7.85
N ASN A 316 1.55 20.15 -7.55
CA ASN A 316 0.47 19.84 -8.48
C ASN A 316 -0.84 20.54 -8.05
N PRO A 317 -1.27 21.62 -8.75
CA PRO A 317 -2.46 22.36 -8.37
C PRO A 317 -3.74 21.58 -8.71
N GLY A 318 -4.56 21.30 -7.70
CA GLY A 318 -5.84 20.63 -7.89
C GLY A 318 -6.52 20.25 -6.58
N ILE A 319 -7.60 19.48 -6.69
CA ILE A 319 -8.17 18.74 -5.56
C ILE A 319 -7.74 17.29 -5.69
N LEU A 320 -6.97 16.82 -4.72
CA LEU A 320 -6.30 15.52 -4.75
C LEU A 320 -6.74 14.70 -3.53
N THR A 321 -6.99 13.42 -3.76
CA THR A 321 -7.50 12.49 -2.75
C THR A 321 -6.35 11.71 -2.12
N LEU A 322 -6.42 11.57 -0.79
CA LEU A 322 -5.70 10.57 -0.03
C LEU A 322 -6.71 9.48 0.31
N LEU A 323 -6.50 8.27 -0.22
CA LEU A 323 -7.40 7.12 -0.12
C LEU A 323 -6.79 6.00 0.72
#